data_AF-A0A7W4CU58-F1
#
_entry.id   AF-A0A7W4CU58-F1
#
_cell.length_a   1.000
_cell.length_b   1.000
_cell.length_c   1.000
_cell.angle_alpha   90.00
_cell.angle_beta   90.00
_cell.angle_gamma   90.00
#
_symmetry.space_group_name_H-M   'P 1'
#
loop_
_entity.id
_entity.type
_entity.pdbx_description
1 polymer ?
#
loop_
_entity_poly.entity_id
_entity_poly.type
_entity_poly.pdbx_seq_one_letter_code
_entity_poly.pdbx_strand_id
1 'polypeptide(L)'
;MVRRSWGWVLTVALAVAVVSLVSGLATQTELNGDANGLLATRLTFTKLLNTGTAWAGVLILAGRLVRRPRQAAAAGVLSGWLLLGAHYGLGQVLGVYTGDIWAENLNWFLLTGAIGAPLGLIGAAAGRPGGWGAAARLAVPAGAVIEPSYRGMFDLPDATPWPGMLSNVLCGATLLVLGGAGLVAALRRGGRAVRVLDSAA
;
A
#
# COMPACT_ATOMS: atom_id res chain seq x y z
N MET A 1 14.81 -22.32 -2.09
CA MET A 1 14.59 -20.85 -2.20
C MET A 1 13.12 -20.45 -2.36
N VAL A 2 12.33 -21.11 -3.24
CA VAL A 2 10.89 -20.77 -3.47
C VAL A 2 10.04 -20.76 -2.20
N ARG A 3 10.18 -21.76 -1.31
CA ARG A 3 9.45 -21.80 -0.02
C ARG A 3 9.70 -20.57 0.86
N ARG A 4 10.93 -20.07 0.91
CA ARG A 4 11.29 -18.89 1.72
C ARG A 4 10.67 -17.62 1.15
N SER A 5 10.58 -17.49 -0.17
CA SER A 5 9.90 -16.35 -0.81
C SER A 5 8.41 -16.30 -0.50
N TRP A 6 7.73 -17.45 -0.56
CA TRP A 6 6.30 -17.52 -0.22
C TRP A 6 6.03 -17.26 1.27
N GLY A 7 6.91 -17.74 2.16
CA GLY A 7 6.87 -17.36 3.57
C GLY A 7 6.86 -15.84 3.75
N TRP A 8 7.77 -15.13 3.09
CA TRP A 8 7.80 -13.66 3.14
C TRP A 8 6.56 -12.99 2.54
N VAL A 9 6.00 -13.51 1.45
CA VAL A 9 4.74 -12.99 0.87
C VAL A 9 3.63 -13.02 1.92
N LEU A 10 3.44 -14.16 2.58
CA LEU A 10 2.41 -14.35 3.60
C LEU A 10 2.70 -13.47 4.82
N THR A 11 3.94 -13.44 5.31
CA THR A 11 4.34 -12.66 6.48
C THR A 11 4.12 -11.17 6.27
N VAL A 12 4.54 -10.62 5.12
CA VAL A 12 4.37 -9.19 4.85
C VAL A 12 2.89 -8.81 4.72
N ALA A 13 2.10 -9.59 3.97
CA ALA A 13 0.67 -9.33 3.83
C ALA A 13 -0.05 -9.38 5.19
N LEU A 14 0.23 -10.40 6.00
CA LEU A 14 -0.38 -10.54 7.33
C LEU A 14 0.07 -9.42 8.28
N ALA A 15 1.36 -9.05 8.27
CA ALA A 15 1.87 -7.98 9.11
C ALA A 15 1.23 -6.63 8.76
N VAL A 16 1.11 -6.31 7.46
CA VAL A 16 0.44 -5.07 7.04
C VAL A 16 -1.04 -5.11 7.41
N ALA A 17 -1.75 -6.24 7.25
CA ALA A 17 -3.15 -6.38 7.64
C ALA A 17 -3.36 -6.04 9.13
N VAL A 18 -2.55 -6.67 10.00
CA VAL A 18 -2.63 -6.49 11.45
C VAL A 18 -2.28 -5.06 11.84
N VAL A 19 -1.18 -4.52 11.31
CA VAL A 19 -0.74 -3.15 11.64
C VAL A 19 -1.75 -2.12 11.15
N SER A 20 -2.32 -2.31 9.96
CA SER A 20 -3.42 -1.50 9.45
C SER A 20 -4.63 -1.54 10.40
N LEU A 21 -5.10 -2.73 10.78
CA LEU A 21 -6.26 -2.88 11.68
C LEU A 21 -6.00 -2.22 13.03
N VAL A 22 -4.88 -2.54 13.66
CA VAL A 22 -4.54 -2.05 15.00
C VAL A 22 -4.37 -0.53 15.01
N SER A 23 -3.77 0.04 13.95
CA SER A 23 -3.66 1.51 13.84
C SER A 23 -5.02 2.21 13.85
N GLY A 24 -6.05 1.55 13.31
CA GLY A 24 -7.42 2.05 13.24
C GLY A 24 -8.18 2.05 14.57
N LEU A 25 -7.69 1.39 15.61
CA LEU A 25 -8.38 1.30 16.90
C LEU A 25 -8.24 2.59 17.71
N ALA A 26 -9.36 3.25 18.00
CA ALA A 26 -9.41 4.45 18.83
C ALA A 26 -9.60 4.09 20.31
N THR A 27 -8.96 4.86 21.18
CA THR A 27 -9.24 4.85 22.62
C THR A 27 -10.48 5.69 22.95
N GLN A 28 -11.09 5.44 24.12
CA GLN A 28 -12.26 6.22 24.57
C GLN A 28 -11.96 7.72 24.73
N THR A 29 -10.74 8.07 25.18
CA THR A 29 -10.30 9.46 25.32
C THR A 29 -10.17 10.18 23.98
N GLU A 30 -9.79 9.46 22.91
CA GLU A 30 -9.82 10.02 21.56
C GLU A 30 -11.25 10.21 21.05
N LEU A 31 -12.15 9.25 21.32
CA LEU A 31 -13.55 9.31 20.90
C LEU A 31 -14.33 10.43 21.61
N ASN A 32 -13.99 10.73 22.87
CA ASN A 32 -14.57 11.82 23.64
C ASN A 32 -14.01 13.20 23.26
N GLY A 33 -12.94 13.25 22.46
CA GLY A 33 -12.28 14.50 22.07
C GLY A 33 -11.25 15.03 23.09
N ASP A 34 -10.96 14.28 24.15
CA ASP A 34 -10.01 14.67 25.21
C ASP A 34 -8.54 14.54 24.77
N ALA A 35 -8.28 13.75 23.72
CA ALA A 35 -6.94 13.43 23.24
C ALA A 35 -6.75 13.72 21.74
N ASN A 36 -7.24 14.88 21.26
CA ASN A 36 -7.26 15.23 19.83
C ASN A 36 -5.87 15.21 19.13
N GLY A 37 -4.79 15.52 19.86
CA GLY A 37 -3.42 15.39 19.32
C GLY A 37 -3.03 13.93 19.05
N LEU A 38 -3.32 13.03 19.99
CA LEU A 38 -3.12 11.59 19.81
C LEU A 38 -3.99 11.05 18.68
N LEU A 39 -5.24 11.48 18.61
CA LEU A 39 -6.16 11.15 17.52
C LEU A 39 -5.59 11.57 16.16
N ALA A 40 -5.07 12.79 16.02
CA ALA A 40 -4.47 13.26 14.77
C ALA A 40 -3.25 12.39 14.37
N THR A 41 -2.37 12.06 15.32
CA THR A 41 -1.22 11.19 15.07
C THR A 41 -1.67 9.80 14.61
N ARG A 42 -2.58 9.17 15.35
CA ARG A 42 -3.08 7.83 15.03
C ARG A 42 -3.79 7.79 13.68
N LEU A 43 -4.64 8.78 13.39
CA LEU A 43 -5.30 8.91 12.08
C LEU A 43 -4.29 9.06 10.95
N THR A 44 -3.18 9.78 11.17
CA THR A 44 -2.11 9.91 10.17
C THR A 44 -1.51 8.54 9.84
N PHE A 45 -1.14 7.76 10.86
CA PHE A 45 -0.62 6.41 10.65
C PHE A 45 -1.65 5.49 10.00
N THR A 46 -2.89 5.53 10.46
CA THR A 46 -4.00 4.72 9.91
C THR A 46 -4.19 5.02 8.43
N LYS A 47 -4.24 6.30 8.05
CA LYS A 47 -4.40 6.72 6.66
C LYS A 47 -3.23 6.23 5.81
N LEU A 48 -1.98 6.43 6.26
CA LEU A 48 -0.81 5.96 5.53
C LEU A 48 -0.85 4.45 5.25
N LEU A 49 -1.19 3.65 6.27
CA LEU A 49 -1.29 2.20 6.17
C LEU A 49 -2.49 1.71 5.36
N ASN A 50 -3.49 2.57 5.14
CA ASN A 50 -4.71 2.28 4.39
C ASN A 50 -4.81 3.03 3.06
N THR A 51 -3.70 3.56 2.57
CA THR A 51 -3.62 4.11 1.21
C THR A 51 -3.69 3.01 0.17
N GLY A 52 -4.32 3.31 -0.96
CA GLY A 52 -4.36 2.40 -2.11
C GLY A 52 -2.94 2.08 -2.61
N THR A 53 -2.04 3.06 -2.56
CA THR A 53 -0.62 2.87 -2.92
C THR A 53 0.09 1.93 -1.96
N ALA A 54 -0.10 2.03 -0.65
CA ALA A 54 0.52 1.10 0.30
C ALA A 54 0.06 -0.33 0.04
N TRP A 55 -1.24 -0.53 -0.14
CA TRP A 55 -1.83 -1.84 -0.40
C TRP A 55 -1.36 -2.40 -1.74
N ALA A 56 -1.42 -1.62 -2.83
CA ALA A 56 -0.87 -2.01 -4.12
C ALA A 56 0.64 -2.32 -4.05
N GLY A 57 1.38 -1.58 -3.22
CA GLY A 57 2.79 -1.81 -2.94
C GLY A 57 3.07 -3.20 -2.35
N VAL A 58 2.21 -3.70 -1.47
CA VAL A 58 2.31 -5.08 -0.93
C VAL A 58 2.17 -6.11 -2.04
N LEU A 59 1.19 -5.93 -2.94
CA LEU A 59 0.95 -6.84 -4.07
C LEU A 59 2.14 -6.84 -5.06
N ILE A 60 2.68 -5.67 -5.36
CA ILE A 60 3.90 -5.51 -6.19
C ILE A 60 5.09 -6.17 -5.50
N LEU A 61 5.28 -5.94 -4.20
CA LEU A 61 6.37 -6.57 -3.44
C LEU A 61 6.24 -8.10 -3.44
N ALA A 62 5.03 -8.63 -3.29
CA ALA A 62 4.78 -10.07 -3.33
C ALA A 62 5.27 -10.69 -4.66
N GLY A 63 4.92 -10.06 -5.79
CA GLY A 63 5.42 -10.47 -7.10
C GLY A 63 6.94 -10.37 -7.25
N ARG A 64 7.54 -9.32 -6.68
CA ARG A 64 8.99 -9.10 -6.70
C ARG A 64 9.76 -10.18 -5.94
N LEU A 65 9.20 -10.70 -4.84
CA LEU A 65 9.79 -11.73 -3.97
C LEU A 65 9.85 -13.11 -4.64
N VAL A 66 8.86 -13.46 -5.47
CA VAL A 66 8.77 -14.77 -6.15
C VAL A 66 9.39 -14.77 -7.55
N ARG A 67 9.50 -13.61 -8.20
CA ARG A 67 10.22 -13.34 -9.47
C ARG A 67 9.68 -14.03 -10.73
N ARG A 68 9.13 -15.25 -10.65
CA ARG A 68 8.58 -15.98 -11.82
C ARG A 68 7.19 -15.45 -12.19
N PRO A 69 6.89 -15.13 -13.47
CA PRO A 69 5.65 -14.44 -13.85
C PRO A 69 4.35 -15.09 -13.35
N ARG A 70 4.18 -16.41 -13.58
CA ARG A 70 2.98 -17.13 -13.09
C ARG A 70 2.85 -17.09 -11.57
N GLN A 71 3.97 -17.28 -10.86
CA GLN A 71 3.98 -17.20 -9.40
C GLN A 71 3.74 -15.77 -8.92
N ALA A 72 4.23 -14.77 -9.65
CA ALA A 72 4.09 -13.37 -9.29
C ALA A 72 2.65 -12.90 -9.43
N ALA A 73 1.98 -13.28 -10.52
CA ALA A 73 0.55 -13.06 -10.70
C ALA A 73 -0.26 -13.68 -9.54
N ALA A 74 0.00 -14.95 -9.24
CA ALA A 74 -0.65 -15.64 -8.12
C ALA A 74 -0.32 -14.98 -6.77
N ALA A 75 0.92 -14.60 -6.53
CA ALA A 75 1.35 -13.96 -5.28
C ALA A 75 0.67 -12.61 -5.08
N GLY A 76 0.49 -11.82 -6.15
CA GLY A 76 -0.29 -10.59 -6.10
C GLY A 76 -1.73 -10.83 -5.63
N VAL A 77 -2.47 -11.70 -6.32
CA VAL A 77 -3.87 -12.04 -5.95
C VAL A 77 -3.95 -12.57 -4.52
N LEU A 78 -3.15 -13.57 -4.18
CA LEU A 78 -3.19 -14.21 -2.87
C LEU A 78 -2.80 -13.25 -1.75
N SER A 79 -1.80 -12.39 -1.97
CA SER A 79 -1.39 -11.40 -0.96
C SER A 79 -2.51 -10.39 -0.70
N GLY A 80 -3.24 -9.95 -1.73
CA GLY A 80 -4.32 -9.00 -1.57
C GLY A 80 -5.55 -9.59 -0.89
N TRP A 81 -5.93 -10.83 -1.25
CA TRP A 81 -7.00 -11.53 -0.52
C TRP A 81 -6.62 -11.85 0.92
N LEU A 82 -5.37 -12.24 1.18
CA LEU A 82 -4.89 -12.45 2.54
C LEU A 82 -4.90 -11.14 3.34
N LEU A 83 -4.46 -10.03 2.72
CA LEU A 83 -4.43 -8.70 3.35
C LEU A 83 -5.85 -8.26 3.75
N LEU A 84 -6.81 -8.30 2.81
CA LEU A 84 -8.23 -7.98 3.08
C LEU A 84 -8.85 -8.95 4.09
N GLY A 85 -8.69 -10.25 3.85
CA GLY A 85 -9.28 -11.30 4.68
C GLY A 85 -8.77 -11.27 6.11
N ALA A 86 -7.48 -11.03 6.32
CA ALA A 86 -6.93 -10.88 7.65
C ALA A 86 -7.37 -9.56 8.29
N HIS A 87 -7.38 -8.44 7.56
CA HIS A 87 -7.79 -7.15 8.09
C HIS A 87 -9.26 -7.17 8.58
N TYR A 88 -10.19 -7.60 7.73
CA TYR A 88 -11.61 -7.66 8.09
C TYR A 88 -11.93 -8.83 9.01
N GLY A 89 -11.33 -10.00 8.78
CA GLY A 89 -11.57 -11.19 9.61
C GLY A 89 -11.10 -11.00 11.04
N LEU A 90 -9.89 -10.45 11.25
CA LEU A 90 -9.43 -10.12 12.59
C LEU A 90 -10.25 -8.99 13.20
N GLY A 91 -10.61 -7.97 12.43
CA GLY A 91 -11.47 -6.90 12.92
C GLY A 91 -12.82 -7.42 13.42
N GLN A 92 -13.42 -8.38 12.71
CA GLN A 92 -14.66 -9.01 13.15
C GLN A 92 -14.46 -9.87 14.41
N VAL A 93 -13.39 -10.68 14.47
CA VAL A 93 -13.06 -11.48 15.67
C VAL A 93 -12.86 -10.59 16.91
N LEU A 94 -12.28 -9.40 16.72
CA LEU A 94 -12.07 -8.41 17.78
C LEU A 94 -13.31 -7.56 18.08
N GLY A 95 -14.43 -7.78 17.39
CA GLY A 95 -15.67 -7.00 17.58
C GLY A 95 -15.61 -5.57 17.03
N VAL A 96 -14.62 -5.25 16.20
CA VAL A 96 -14.48 -3.96 15.51
C VAL A 96 -15.47 -3.84 14.36
N TYR A 97 -15.74 -4.96 13.69
CA TYR A 97 -16.64 -5.05 12.55
C TYR A 97 -17.80 -6.01 12.81
N THR A 98 -18.96 -5.72 12.22
CA THR A 98 -20.13 -6.61 12.24
C THR A 98 -20.03 -7.68 11.15
N GLY A 99 -21.00 -8.60 11.09
CA GLY A 99 -21.04 -9.65 10.07
C GLY A 99 -21.17 -9.14 8.63
N ASP A 100 -21.73 -7.93 8.44
CA ASP A 100 -21.97 -7.34 7.12
C ASP A 100 -20.70 -6.84 6.42
N ILE A 101 -19.58 -6.76 7.15
CA ILE A 101 -18.29 -6.24 6.65
C ILE A 101 -17.82 -6.92 5.35
N TRP A 102 -18.12 -8.21 5.17
CA TRP A 102 -17.75 -8.96 3.98
C TRP A 102 -18.54 -8.52 2.75
N ALA A 103 -19.84 -8.29 2.91
CA ALA A 103 -20.71 -7.84 1.84
C ALA A 103 -20.40 -6.38 1.46
N GLU A 104 -20.21 -5.52 2.46
CA GLU A 104 -19.85 -4.10 2.28
C GLU A 104 -18.52 -3.91 1.55
N ASN A 105 -17.59 -4.86 1.68
CA ASN A 105 -16.25 -4.78 1.09
C ASN A 105 -16.01 -5.80 -0.03
N LEU A 106 -17.06 -6.44 -0.55
CA LEU A 106 -16.95 -7.43 -1.63
C LEU A 106 -16.27 -6.83 -2.88
N ASN A 107 -16.57 -5.56 -3.19
CA ASN A 107 -15.95 -4.84 -4.29
C ASN A 107 -14.41 -4.78 -4.16
N TRP A 108 -13.87 -4.67 -2.94
CA TRP A 108 -12.43 -4.67 -2.71
C TRP A 108 -11.80 -6.03 -2.97
N PHE A 109 -12.47 -7.12 -2.58
CA PHE A 109 -12.01 -8.48 -2.89
C PHE A 109 -12.02 -8.75 -4.40
N LEU A 110 -13.07 -8.31 -5.11
CA LEU A 110 -13.18 -8.44 -6.56
C LEU A 110 -12.12 -7.60 -7.27
N LEU A 111 -11.99 -6.33 -6.90
CA LEU A 111 -10.99 -5.43 -7.47
C LEU A 111 -9.58 -6.00 -7.27
N THR A 112 -9.27 -6.44 -6.05
CA THR A 112 -7.99 -7.05 -5.70
C THR A 112 -7.73 -8.35 -6.46
N GLY A 113 -8.76 -9.16 -6.69
CA GLY A 113 -8.68 -10.34 -7.55
C GLY A 113 -8.33 -9.98 -8.99
N ALA A 114 -8.96 -8.94 -9.53
CA ALA A 114 -8.75 -8.48 -10.91
C ALA A 114 -7.39 -7.82 -11.12
N ILE A 115 -7.00 -6.87 -10.26
CA ILE A 115 -5.75 -6.11 -10.41
C ILE A 115 -4.54 -6.76 -9.74
N GLY A 116 -4.76 -7.74 -8.86
CA GLY A 116 -3.71 -8.41 -8.11
C GLY A 116 -2.68 -9.11 -9.01
N ALA A 117 -3.16 -9.82 -10.03
CA ALA A 117 -2.27 -10.47 -10.99
C ALA A 117 -1.41 -9.46 -11.78
N PRO A 118 -1.97 -8.40 -12.40
CA PRO A 118 -1.21 -7.31 -12.98
C PRO A 118 -0.17 -6.69 -12.03
N LEU A 119 -0.55 -6.36 -10.79
CA LEU A 119 0.35 -5.75 -9.81
C LEU A 119 1.50 -6.69 -9.41
N GLY A 120 1.21 -7.98 -9.24
CA GLY A 120 2.24 -9.00 -9.01
C GLY A 120 3.23 -9.08 -10.18
N LEU A 121 2.75 -9.03 -11.43
CA LEU A 121 3.61 -9.03 -12.62
C LEU A 121 4.50 -7.77 -12.69
N ILE A 122 3.97 -6.59 -12.34
CA ILE A 122 4.77 -5.36 -12.19
C ILE A 122 5.89 -5.58 -11.18
N GLY A 123 5.60 -6.24 -10.06
CA GLY A 123 6.59 -6.67 -9.08
C GLY A 123 7.72 -7.50 -9.65
N ALA A 124 7.40 -8.54 -10.42
CA ALA A 124 8.39 -9.37 -11.09
C ALA A 124 9.21 -8.57 -12.12
N ALA A 125 8.56 -7.69 -12.89
CA ALA A 125 9.20 -6.84 -13.89
C ALA A 125 10.16 -5.82 -13.26
N ALA A 126 9.82 -5.23 -12.11
CA ALA A 126 10.68 -4.26 -11.40
C ALA A 126 12.06 -4.82 -11.03
N GLY A 127 12.20 -6.16 -10.97
CA GLY A 127 13.48 -6.82 -10.74
C GLY A 127 14.36 -7.00 -11.97
N ARG A 128 13.84 -6.75 -13.18
CA ARG A 128 14.57 -6.96 -14.43
C ARG A 128 15.43 -5.73 -14.78
N PRO A 129 16.57 -5.91 -15.47
CA PRO A 129 17.29 -4.80 -16.09
C PRO A 129 16.52 -4.25 -17.29
N GLY A 130 16.87 -3.03 -17.73
CA GLY A 130 16.29 -2.36 -18.90
C GLY A 130 15.06 -1.49 -18.62
N GLY A 131 14.52 -0.89 -19.67
CA GLY A 131 13.44 0.11 -19.61
C GLY A 131 12.17 -0.38 -18.92
N TRP A 132 11.75 -1.63 -19.17
CA TRP A 132 10.58 -2.22 -18.52
C TRP A 132 10.73 -2.36 -17.01
N GLY A 133 11.92 -2.74 -16.54
CA GLY A 133 12.20 -2.82 -15.10
C GLY A 133 12.29 -1.44 -14.45
N ALA A 134 12.79 -0.44 -15.19
CA ALA A 134 12.79 0.95 -14.73
C ALA A 134 11.35 1.49 -14.61
N ALA A 135 10.51 1.29 -15.63
CA ALA A 135 9.10 1.69 -15.63
C ALA A 135 8.33 1.02 -14.48
N ALA A 136 8.48 -0.28 -14.28
CA ALA A 136 7.81 -1.01 -13.21
C ALA A 136 8.19 -0.51 -11.80
N ARG A 137 9.40 0.01 -11.60
CA ARG A 137 9.83 0.61 -10.31
C ARG A 137 9.15 1.95 -10.01
N LEU A 138 8.58 2.62 -11.02
CA LEU A 138 7.88 3.88 -10.85
C LEU A 138 6.45 3.69 -10.34
N ALA A 139 5.88 2.48 -10.40
CA ALA A 139 4.48 2.23 -10.05
C ALA A 139 4.11 2.73 -8.63
N VAL A 140 4.85 2.30 -7.60
CA VAL A 140 4.59 2.72 -6.21
C VAL A 140 4.89 4.21 -5.99
N PRO A 141 6.07 4.75 -6.40
CA PRO A 141 6.34 6.17 -6.24
C PRO A 141 5.36 7.09 -6.98
N ALA A 142 4.93 6.71 -8.20
CA ALA A 142 3.94 7.46 -8.95
C ALA A 142 2.57 7.43 -8.26
N GLY A 143 2.15 6.26 -7.78
CA GLY A 143 0.93 6.13 -6.96
C GLY A 143 0.97 7.06 -5.74
N ALA A 144 2.09 7.06 -5.01
CA ALA A 144 2.26 7.91 -3.83
C ALA A 144 2.19 9.42 -4.15
N VAL A 145 2.68 9.84 -5.32
CA VAL A 145 2.57 11.25 -5.73
C VAL A 145 1.16 11.62 -6.19
N ILE A 146 0.46 10.71 -6.87
CA ILE A 146 -0.86 10.97 -7.45
C ILE A 146 -1.98 10.85 -6.41
N GLU A 147 -1.88 9.89 -5.49
CA GLU A 147 -2.94 9.55 -4.55
C GLU A 147 -3.41 10.73 -3.67
N PRO A 148 -2.54 11.60 -3.13
CA PRO A 148 -2.97 12.74 -2.32
C PRO A 148 -3.95 13.66 -3.06
N SER A 149 -3.69 13.95 -4.34
CA SER A 149 -4.56 14.78 -5.17
C SER A 149 -5.84 14.05 -5.56
N TYR A 150 -5.75 12.77 -5.95
CA TYR A 150 -6.93 11.97 -6.30
C TYR A 150 -7.90 11.81 -5.13
N ARG A 151 -7.38 11.73 -3.90
CA ARG A 151 -8.17 11.57 -2.67
C ARG A 151 -8.58 12.90 -2.02
N GLY A 152 -8.21 14.05 -2.59
CA GLY A 152 -8.51 15.36 -1.99
C GLY A 152 -7.88 15.53 -0.61
N MET A 153 -6.69 14.97 -0.35
CA MET A 153 -6.06 15.01 0.99
C MET A 153 -5.66 16.43 1.44
N PHE A 154 -5.70 17.40 0.54
CA PHE A 154 -5.44 18.81 0.83
C PHE A 154 -6.71 19.67 0.71
N ASP A 155 -7.85 19.06 0.39
CA ASP A 155 -9.13 19.75 0.46
C ASP A 155 -9.48 19.87 1.94
N LEU A 156 -9.81 21.09 2.38
CA LEU A 156 -10.13 21.41 3.77
C LEU A 156 -11.61 21.82 3.85
N PRO A 157 -12.56 20.86 3.91
CA PRO A 157 -13.97 21.19 4.08
C PRO A 157 -14.20 21.78 5.47
N ASP A 158 -15.03 22.82 5.54
CA ASP A 158 -15.36 23.55 6.78
C ASP A 158 -15.89 22.66 7.92
N ALA A 159 -16.45 21.49 7.59
CA ALA A 159 -17.09 20.58 8.55
C ALA A 159 -16.15 19.53 9.17
N THR A 160 -14.88 19.43 8.76
CA THR A 160 -13.98 18.39 9.29
C THR A 160 -13.28 18.85 10.57
N PRO A 161 -13.38 18.11 11.69
CA PRO A 161 -12.62 18.44 12.90
C PRO A 161 -11.10 18.51 12.63
N TRP A 162 -10.40 19.41 13.32
CA TRP A 162 -8.97 19.65 13.07
C TRP A 162 -8.07 18.40 13.11
N PRO A 163 -8.31 17.35 13.92
CA PRO A 163 -7.48 16.14 13.87
C PRO A 163 -7.60 15.40 12.52
N GLY A 164 -8.80 15.41 11.94
CA GLY A 164 -9.07 14.85 10.62
C GLY A 164 -8.38 15.63 9.51
N MET A 165 -8.45 16.97 9.57
CA MET A 165 -7.77 17.87 8.64
C MET A 165 -6.24 17.69 8.69
N LEU A 166 -5.66 17.79 9.89
CA LEU A 166 -4.23 17.66 10.07
C LEU A 166 -3.71 16.30 9.60
N SER A 167 -4.40 15.21 9.94
CA SER A 167 -3.99 13.87 9.51
C SER A 167 -4.12 13.64 7.99
N ASN A 168 -5.08 14.28 7.31
CA ASN A 168 -5.14 14.29 5.85
C ASN A 168 -3.92 14.96 5.25
N VAL A 169 -3.61 16.19 5.70
CA VAL A 169 -2.46 16.96 5.21
C VAL A 169 -1.14 16.22 5.46
N LEU A 170 -0.94 15.69 6.68
CA LEU A 170 0.28 14.96 7.03
C LEU A 170 0.43 13.66 6.22
N CYS A 171 -0.66 12.92 6.01
CA CYS A 171 -0.65 11.73 5.16
C CYS A 171 -0.28 12.10 3.71
N GLY A 172 -0.96 13.10 3.14
CA GLY A 172 -0.70 13.58 1.79
C GLY A 172 0.73 14.08 1.60
N ALA A 173 1.24 14.91 2.51
CA ALA A 173 2.60 15.43 2.48
C ALA A 173 3.64 14.29 2.57
N THR A 174 3.41 13.30 3.44
CA THR A 174 4.29 12.14 3.58
C THR A 174 4.34 11.33 2.28
N LEU A 175 3.20 11.07 1.65
CA LEU A 175 3.13 10.38 0.37
C LEU A 175 3.84 11.16 -0.75
N LEU A 176 3.67 12.48 -0.82
CA LEU A 176 4.37 13.32 -1.79
C LEU A 176 5.89 13.28 -1.60
N VAL A 177 6.37 13.42 -0.36
CA VAL A 177 7.81 13.43 -0.06
C VAL A 177 8.44 12.07 -0.37
N LEU A 178 7.84 10.98 0.12
CA LEU A 178 8.36 9.63 -0.09
C LEU A 178 8.22 9.19 -1.55
N GLY A 179 7.10 9.53 -2.19
CA GLY A 179 6.84 9.29 -3.60
C GLY A 179 7.83 10.05 -4.50
N GLY A 180 8.03 11.34 -4.26
CA GLY A 180 9.01 12.16 -4.98
C GLY A 180 10.44 11.63 -4.82
N ALA A 181 10.85 11.30 -3.59
CA ALA A 181 12.14 10.67 -3.34
C ALA A 181 12.28 9.32 -4.07
N GLY A 182 11.21 8.51 -4.08
CA GLY A 182 11.14 7.24 -4.78
C GLY A 182 11.26 7.38 -6.30
N LEU A 183 10.60 8.38 -6.90
CA LEU A 183 10.70 8.70 -8.33
C LEU A 183 12.13 9.06 -8.69
N VAL A 184 12.75 9.98 -7.94
CA VAL A 184 14.15 10.39 -8.16
C VAL A 184 15.10 9.19 -8.06
N ALA A 185 14.93 8.35 -7.04
CA ALA A 185 15.75 7.16 -6.86
C ALA A 185 15.56 6.14 -8.00
N ALA A 186 14.33 5.92 -8.47
CA ALA A 186 14.02 5.03 -9.58
C ALA A 186 14.63 5.52 -10.91
N LEU A 187 14.50 6.82 -11.20
CA LEU A 187 15.07 7.45 -12.41
C LEU A 187 16.60 7.40 -12.41
N ARG A 188 17.25 7.71 -11.27
CA ARG A 188 18.72 7.61 -11.14
C ARG A 188 19.23 6.18 -11.37
N ARG A 189 18.49 5.18 -10.90
CA ARG A 189 18.82 3.76 -11.13
C ARG A 189 18.60 3.35 -12.59
N GLY A 190 17.55 3.87 -13.24
CA GLY A 190 17.29 3.65 -14.66
C GLY A 190 18.38 4.25 -15.56
N GLY A 191 18.75 5.51 -15.32
CA GLY A 191 19.80 6.20 -16.09
C GLY A 191 21.19 5.55 -15.96
N ARG A 192 21.50 4.94 -14.80
CA ARG A 192 22.72 4.13 -14.65
C ARG A 192 22.66 2.83 -15.46
N ALA A 193 21.51 2.17 -15.50
CA ALA A 193 21.36 0.91 -16.23
C ALA A 193 21.44 1.10 -17.75
N VAL A 194 20.93 2.21 -18.29
CA VAL A 194 21.02 2.52 -19.73
C VAL A 194 22.48 2.79 -20.13
N ARG A 195 23.21 3.62 -19.39
CA ARG A 195 24.63 3.92 -19.71
C ARG A 195 25.54 2.69 -19.69
N VAL A 196 25.26 1.70 -18.84
CA VAL A 196 26.02 0.43 -18.80
C VAL A 196 25.76 -0.42 -20.05
N LEU A 197 24.55 -0.35 -20.62
CA LEU A 197 24.24 -1.05 -21.86
C LEU A 197 24.91 -0.38 -23.07
N ASP A 198 24.94 0.96 -23.10
CA ASP A 198 25.57 1.73 -24.17
C ASP A 198 27.11 1.60 -24.19
N SER A 199 27.74 1.32 -23.05
CA SER A 199 29.20 1.13 -22.95
C SER A 199 29.66 -0.30 -23.16
N ALA A 200 28.74 -1.25 -23.29
CA ALA A 200 29.00 -2.67 -23.53
C ALA A 200 28.70 -3.11 -24.97
N ALA A 201 28.23 -2.18 -25.81
CA ALA A 201 27.99 -2.34 -27.25
C ALA A 201 29.13 -1.70 -28.05
#